data_AF-C6TB86-F1
#
_entry.id   AF-C6TB86-F1
#
_cell.length_a   1.000
_cell.length_b   1.000
_cell.length_c   1.000
_cell.angle_alpha   90.00
_cell.angle_beta   90.00
_cell.angle_gamma   90.00
#
_symmetry.space_group_name_H-M   'P 1'
#
loop_
_entity.id
_entity.type
_entity.pdbx_description
1 polymer ?
#
loop_
_entity_poly.entity_id
_entity_poly.type
_entity_poly.pdbx_seq_one_letter_code
_entity_poly.pdbx_strand_id
1 'polypeptide(L)'
;MYNPEYLERPYVIILNKIDLPEAKDKLQSLTQEIMRIGNNGAASEPKPCSEVLDPLSDETDRKEKRLEDYPRPLSVVGVSVLKGIRINEMLKEIRSALRKCSDSKEALAFGVPP
;
A
#
# COMPACT_ATOMS: atom_id res chain seq x y z
N MET A 1 19.72 -7.38 1.21
CA MET A 1 19.51 -5.92 1.05
C MET A 1 18.04 -5.67 0.81
N TYR A 2 17.43 -4.69 1.49
CA TYR A 2 16.04 -4.28 1.25
C TYR A 2 15.96 -3.41 -0.01
N ASN A 3 15.01 -3.67 -0.90
CA ASN A 3 14.76 -2.81 -2.06
C ASN A 3 14.01 -1.55 -1.59
N PRO A 4 14.57 -0.34 -1.74
CA PRO A 4 13.89 0.90 -1.33
C PRO A 4 12.65 1.22 -2.17
N GLU A 5 12.54 0.67 -3.39
CA GLU A 5 11.46 0.95 -4.35
C GLU A 5 10.14 0.22 -4.04
N TYR A 6 10.06 -0.59 -2.97
CA TYR A 6 8.82 -1.31 -2.64
C TYR A 6 7.61 -0.40 -2.42
N LEU A 7 7.84 0.87 -2.06
CA LEU A 7 6.76 1.84 -1.86
C LEU A 7 6.11 2.32 -3.15
N GLU A 8 6.81 2.23 -4.28
CA GLU A 8 6.27 2.69 -5.56
C GLU A 8 5.33 1.66 -6.18
N ARG A 9 5.39 0.41 -5.69
CA ARG A 9 4.56 -0.67 -6.21
C ARG A 9 3.20 -0.64 -5.53
N PRO A 10 2.11 -0.60 -6.29
CA PRO A 10 0.81 -0.79 -5.70
C PRO A 10 0.73 -2.20 -5.09
N TYR A 11 0.04 -2.29 -3.96
CA TYR A 11 0.02 -3.52 -3.18
C TYR A 11 -1.40 -3.87 -2.73
N VAL A 12 -1.61 -5.17 -2.52
CA VAL A 12 -2.84 -5.77 -2.03
C VAL A 12 -2.52 -6.48 -0.73
N ILE A 13 -3.33 -6.26 0.31
CA ILE A 13 -3.14 -6.90 1.61
C ILE A 13 -4.02 -8.14 1.70
N ILE A 14 -3.42 -9.28 2.04
CA ILE A 14 -4.12 -10.56 2.20
C ILE A 14 -4.13 -10.96 3.67
N LEU A 15 -5.32 -10.97 4.27
CA LEU A 15 -5.54 -11.39 5.66
C LEU A 15 -5.88 -12.88 5.69
N ASN A 16 -4.88 -13.74 5.93
CA ASN A 16 -5.08 -15.19 5.97
C ASN A 16 -5.68 -15.66 7.31
N LYS A 17 -6.20 -16.91 7.34
CA LYS A 17 -6.76 -17.61 8.50
C LYS A 17 -8.12 -17.09 8.99
N ILE A 18 -8.96 -16.59 8.09
CA ILE A 18 -10.33 -16.14 8.44
C ILE A 18 -11.27 -17.29 8.84
N ASP A 19 -10.82 -18.54 8.73
CA ASP A 19 -11.53 -19.71 9.24
C ASP A 19 -11.55 -19.77 10.77
N LEU A 20 -10.66 -19.03 11.44
CA LEU A 20 -10.70 -18.85 12.89
C LEU A 20 -11.84 -17.89 13.28
N PRO A 21 -12.70 -18.24 14.25
CA PRO A 21 -13.86 -17.43 14.62
C PRO A 21 -13.44 -16.02 15.10
N GLU A 22 -12.38 -15.93 15.90
CA GLU A 22 -11.82 -14.66 16.38
C GLU A 22 -11.38 -13.72 15.25
N ALA A 23 -10.90 -14.29 14.15
CA ALA A 23 -10.47 -13.52 12.99
C ALA A 23 -11.67 -13.02 12.17
N LYS A 24 -12.73 -13.85 12.06
CA LYS A 24 -13.94 -13.51 11.31
C LYS A 24 -14.66 -12.30 11.91
N ASP A 25 -14.76 -12.24 13.23
CA ASP A 25 -15.44 -11.13 13.94
C ASP A 25 -14.66 -9.82 13.79
N LYS A 26 -13.33 -9.89 13.80
CA LYS A 26 -12.45 -8.71 13.67
C LYS A 26 -12.18 -8.28 12.24
N LEU A 27 -12.42 -9.16 11.26
CA LEU A 27 -12.05 -8.96 9.86
C LEU A 27 -12.57 -7.64 9.29
N GLN A 28 -13.86 -7.32 9.51
CA GLN A 28 -14.46 -6.11 8.96
C GLN A 28 -13.84 -4.85 9.57
N SER A 29 -13.70 -4.81 10.90
CA SER A 29 -13.07 -3.71 11.62
C SER A 29 -11.63 -3.49 11.14
N LEU A 30 -10.83 -4.57 11.09
CA LEU A 30 -9.44 -4.51 10.65
C LEU A 30 -9.31 -4.07 9.19
N THR A 31 -10.21 -4.54 8.32
CA THR A 31 -10.24 -4.12 6.91
C THR A 31 -10.48 -2.61 6.79
N GLN A 32 -11.42 -2.06 7.57
CA GLN A 32 -11.70 -0.62 7.58
C GLN A 32 -10.55 0.20 8.16
N GLU A 33 -9.90 -0.32 9.21
CA GLU A 33 -8.75 0.35 9.83
C GLU A 33 -7.56 0.41 8.87
N ILE A 34 -7.23 -0.71 8.22
CA ILE A 34 -6.16 -0.77 7.21
C ILE A 34 -6.48 0.15 6.03
N MET A 35 -7.75 0.22 5.59
CA MET A 35 -8.16 1.15 4.53
C MET A 35 -8.11 2.61 4.94
N ARG A 36 -8.11 2.92 6.24
CA ARG A 36 -7.94 4.28 6.76
C ARG A 36 -6.47 4.68 6.79
N ILE A 37 -5.58 3.70 7.00
CA ILE A 37 -4.13 3.88 7.02
C ILE A 37 -3.60 4.15 5.60
N GLY A 38 -2.58 5.00 5.52
CA GLY A 38 -1.85 5.31 4.31
C GLY A 38 -2.28 6.62 3.63
N ASN A 39 -1.34 7.21 2.91
CA ASN A 39 -1.51 8.49 2.24
C ASN A 39 -2.31 8.33 0.93
N ASN A 40 -3.40 9.08 0.79
CA ASN A 40 -4.07 9.30 -0.50
C ASN A 40 -3.28 10.41 -1.18
N GLY A 41 -2.47 10.12 -2.21
CA GLY A 41 -1.59 11.11 -2.86
C GLY A 41 -2.25 12.40 -3.42
N ALA A 42 -3.53 12.66 -3.15
CA ALA A 42 -4.24 13.90 -3.41
C ALA A 42 -4.32 14.77 -2.13
N ALA A 43 -3.17 15.31 -1.71
CA ALA A 43 -2.99 16.59 -1.00
C ALA A 43 -1.56 16.65 -0.45
N SER A 44 -0.56 16.78 -1.33
CA SER A 44 0.59 17.60 -0.96
C SER A 44 0.14 19.06 -1.04
N GLU A 45 -0.61 19.52 -0.04
CA GLU A 45 -0.46 20.92 0.34
C GLU A 45 1.01 21.08 0.74
N PRO A 46 1.77 22.00 0.14
CA PRO A 46 3.10 22.29 0.63
C PRO A 46 2.93 22.85 2.04
N LYS A 47 3.39 22.09 3.06
CA LYS A 47 3.56 22.65 4.40
C LYS A 47 4.35 23.95 4.24
N PRO A 48 3.83 25.13 4.66
CA PRO A 48 4.65 26.31 4.67
C PRO A 48 5.79 26.04 5.67
N CYS A 49 7.01 26.03 5.14
CA CYS A 49 8.23 26.17 5.92
C CYS A 49 8.08 27.43 6.78
N SER A 50 7.79 27.27 8.07
CA SER A 50 8.14 28.28 9.05
C SER A 50 9.52 27.93 9.56
N GLU A 51 10.47 28.74 9.09
CA GLU A 51 11.88 28.79 9.43
C GLU A 51 12.13 28.70 10.94
N VAL A 52 12.95 27.75 11.36
CA VAL A 52 14.12 28.03 12.22
C VAL A 52 15.23 27.06 11.79
N LEU A 53 16.35 27.65 11.38
CA LEU A 53 17.58 27.02 10.93
C LEU A 53 18.24 26.19 12.03
N ASP A 54 18.80 25.03 11.67
CA ASP A 54 20.23 24.80 11.85
C ASP A 54 20.78 23.82 10.78
N PRO A 55 21.96 24.09 10.18
CA PRO A 55 22.52 23.33 9.07
C PRO A 55 23.59 22.32 9.53
N LEU A 56 23.73 21.23 8.76
CA LEU A 56 24.83 20.25 8.77
C LEU A 56 24.87 19.27 9.96
N SER A 57 24.44 18.03 9.73
CA SER A 57 25.16 16.84 10.18
C SER A 57 24.63 15.58 9.50
N ASP A 58 25.47 15.00 8.66
CA ASP A 58 25.57 13.59 8.25
C ASP A 58 24.37 12.80 7.71
N GLU A 59 24.62 12.32 6.50
CA GLU A 59 24.17 11.06 5.92
C GLU A 59 23.92 9.94 6.96
N THR A 60 22.91 9.10 6.70
CA THR A 60 22.64 7.81 7.37
C THR A 60 21.96 7.81 8.74
N ASP A 61 20.82 8.50 8.89
CA ASP A 61 19.83 8.09 9.90
C ASP A 61 18.58 7.51 9.25
N ARG A 62 18.40 6.20 9.46
CA ARG A 62 17.27 5.40 9.00
C ARG A 62 15.99 5.97 9.64
N LYS A 63 15.37 6.97 9.01
CA LYS A 63 14.00 7.39 9.36
C LYS A 63 13.10 6.17 9.19
N GLU A 64 12.75 5.56 10.31
CA GLU A 64 11.78 4.48 10.39
C GLU A 64 10.47 5.03 9.84
N LYS A 65 10.07 4.51 8.66
CA LYS A 65 8.86 4.98 7.98
C LYS A 65 7.66 4.61 8.81
N ARG A 66 6.82 5.61 9.13
CA ARG A 66 5.58 5.39 9.88
C ARG A 66 4.51 4.85 8.94
N LEU A 67 3.44 4.28 9.50
CA LEU A 67 2.35 3.69 8.72
C LEU A 67 1.68 4.71 7.77
N GLU A 68 1.74 5.99 8.13
CA GLU A 68 1.19 7.10 7.35
C GLU A 68 2.05 7.44 6.11
N ASP A 69 3.33 7.06 6.12
CA ASP A 69 4.26 7.30 5.01
C ASP A 69 4.06 6.29 3.86
N TYR A 70 3.32 5.20 4.11
CA TYR A 70 3.01 4.20 3.10
C TYR A 70 1.81 4.66 2.25
N PRO A 71 1.81 4.42 0.93
CA PRO A 71 0.65 4.70 0.10
C PRO A 71 -0.50 3.80 0.52
N ARG A 72 -1.76 4.20 0.33
CA ARG A 72 -2.90 3.35 0.68
C ARG A 72 -2.89 2.03 -0.15
N PRO A 73 -3.21 0.87 0.45
CA PRO A 73 -3.39 -0.37 -0.32
C PRO A 73 -4.47 -0.23 -1.39
N LEU A 74 -4.31 -0.92 -2.52
CA LEU A 74 -5.36 -1.00 -3.54
C LEU A 74 -6.60 -1.73 -3.02
N SER A 75 -6.38 -2.76 -2.21
CA SER A 75 -7.43 -3.61 -1.67
C SER A 75 -6.92 -4.43 -0.48
N VAL A 76 -7.87 -4.84 0.36
CA VAL A 76 -7.63 -5.70 1.52
C VAL A 76 -8.61 -6.86 1.42
N VAL A 77 -8.10 -8.08 1.36
CA VAL A 77 -8.91 -9.30 1.15
C VAL A 77 -8.58 -10.30 2.23
N GLY A 78 -9.58 -10.80 2.94
CA GLY A 78 -9.36 -11.92 3.86
C GLY A 78 -9.54 -13.27 3.16
N VAL A 79 -8.74 -14.26 3.51
CA VAL A 79 -8.83 -15.61 2.95
C VAL A 79 -8.58 -16.67 4.02
N SER A 80 -8.99 -17.90 3.75
CA SER A 80 -8.40 -19.06 4.41
C SER A 80 -7.82 -19.95 3.34
N VAL A 81 -6.49 -19.90 3.19
CA VAL A 81 -5.79 -20.71 2.19
C VAL A 81 -5.98 -22.20 2.48
N LEU A 82 -5.92 -22.59 3.76
CA LEU A 82 -6.06 -23.99 4.16
C LEU A 82 -7.48 -24.53 3.91
N LYS A 83 -8.51 -23.71 4.12
CA LYS A 83 -9.91 -24.11 3.92
C LYS A 83 -10.47 -23.76 2.54
N GLY A 84 -9.67 -23.16 1.66
CA GLY A 84 -10.09 -22.73 0.33
C GLY A 84 -11.12 -21.57 0.33
N ILE A 85 -11.24 -20.82 1.42
CA ILE A 85 -12.25 -19.77 1.57
C ILE A 85 -11.78 -18.49 0.87
N ARG A 86 -12.61 -17.96 -0.03
CA ARG A 86 -12.42 -16.68 -0.78
C ARG A 86 -11.14 -16.59 -1.62
N ILE A 87 -10.56 -17.74 -2.02
CA ILE A 87 -9.37 -17.78 -2.89
C ILE A 87 -9.63 -17.15 -4.25
N ASN A 88 -10.81 -17.39 -4.83
CA ASN A 88 -11.18 -16.80 -6.12
C ASN A 88 -11.26 -15.27 -6.06
N GLU A 89 -11.74 -14.71 -4.94
CA GLU A 89 -11.81 -13.26 -4.72
C GLU A 89 -10.39 -12.67 -4.64
N MET A 90 -9.50 -13.29 -3.85
CA MET A 90 -8.09 -12.90 -3.78
C MET A 90 -7.43 -12.91 -5.17
N LEU A 91 -7.59 -14.00 -5.93
CA LEU A 91 -6.99 -14.09 -7.26
C LEU A 91 -7.58 -13.08 -8.24
N LYS A 92 -8.88 -12.79 -8.15
CA LYS A 92 -9.52 -11.75 -8.96
C LYS A 92 -8.93 -10.39 -8.64
N GLU A 93 -8.71 -10.11 -7.37
CA GLU A 93 -8.17 -8.83 -6.91
C GLU A 93 -6.70 -8.64 -7.31
N ILE A 94 -5.88 -9.68 -7.15
CA ILE A 94 -4.48 -9.66 -7.63
C ILE A 94 -4.43 -9.44 -9.14
N ARG A 95 -5.26 -10.14 -9.93
CA ARG A 95 -5.32 -9.94 -11.38
C ARG A 95 -5.77 -8.53 -11.75
N SER A 96 -6.73 -7.97 -11.03
CA SER A 96 -7.21 -6.60 -11.22
C SER A 96 -6.10 -5.58 -10.95
N ALA A 97 -5.39 -5.74 -9.83
CA ALA A 97 -4.25 -4.90 -9.48
C ALA A 97 -3.14 -4.95 -10.54
N LEU A 98 -2.75 -6.15 -10.97
CA LEU A 98 -1.72 -6.33 -12.00
C LEU A 98 -2.11 -5.72 -13.36
N ARG A 99 -3.39 -5.80 -13.74
CA ARG A 99 -3.88 -5.13 -14.96
C ARG A 99 -3.72 -3.61 -14.87
N LYS A 100 -4.18 -3.01 -13.76
CA LYS A 100 -4.00 -1.56 -13.52
C LYS A 100 -2.53 -1.13 -13.61
N CYS A 101 -1.60 -1.93 -13.07
CA CYS A 101 -0.16 -1.65 -13.18
C CYS A 101 0.36 -1.71 -14.62
N SER A 102 -0.19 -2.60 -15.44
CA SER A 102 0.22 -2.78 -16.83
C SER A 102 -0.27 -1.60 -17.67
N ASP A 103 -1.53 -1.20 -17.46
CA ASP A 103 -2.13 -0.03 -18.12
C ASP A 103 -1.39 1.27 -17.75
N SER A 104 -1.00 1.43 -16.48
CA SER A 104 -0.22 2.60 -16.04
C SER A 104 1.22 2.61 -16.59
N LYS A 105 1.80 1.43 -16.81
CA LYS A 105 3.15 1.31 -17.39
C LYS A 105 3.14 1.63 -18.89
N GLU A 106 2.09 1.21 -19.61
CA GLU A 106 1.90 1.61 -21.02
C GLU A 106 1.65 3.12 -21.15
N ALA A 107 0.79 3.71 -20.30
CA ALA A 107 0.53 5.15 -20.33
C ALA A 107 1.79 6.01 -20.11
N LEU A 108 2.72 5.56 -19.26
CA LEU A 108 4.02 6.22 -19.05
C LEU A 108 4.99 6.04 -20.23
N ALA A 109 4.88 4.93 -20.98
CA ALA A 109 5.72 4.67 -22.15
C ALA A 109 5.32 5.49 -23.39
N PHE A 110 4.04 5.87 -23.50
CA PHE A 110 3.53 6.71 -24.60
C PHE A 110 3.69 8.23 -24.38
N GLY A 111 4.21 8.65 -23.22
CA GLY A 111 4.35 10.06 -22.83
C GLY A 111 5.70 10.72 -23.19
N VAL A 112 6.60 10.04 -23.89
CA VAL A 112 7.89 10.63 -24.31
C VAL A 112 7.71 11.29 -25.69
N PRO A 113 7.74 12.63 -25.81
CA PRO A 113 7.73 13.29 -27.12
C PRO A 113 9.08 13.08 -27.84
N PRO A 114 9.11 13.15 -29.19
CA PRO A 114 10.31 12.94 -29.99
C PRO A 114 11.41 13.98 -29.75
#